data_AF-A0A0G2FQY5-F1
#
_entry.id   AF-A0A0G2FQY5-F1
#
_cell.length_a   1.000
_cell.length_b   1.000
_cell.length_c   1.000
_cell.angle_alpha   90.00
_cell.angle_beta   90.00
_cell.angle_gamma   90.00
#
_symmetry.space_group_name_H-M   'P 1'
#
loop_
_entity.id
_entity.type
_entity.pdbx_description
1 polymer ?
#
loop_
_entity_poly.entity_id
_entity_poly.type
_entity_poly.pdbx_seq_one_letter_code
_entity_poly.pdbx_strand_id
1 'polypeptide(L)'
;MAERALAVNERFTYTQLDASKTGSFRILKIQPGGKEAPIVCNLVHARLDARPPYEAISYVWGSTDRPISIKCDENQLYITENLRDALVRVRLPDRPRSVWADSICIDQDNLDEKGHQVQFMGEIYSNASRVLICLGSDDEGNAQKAMSIAKDVSNMIAETLPGR
;
A
#
# COMPACT_ATOMS: atom_id res chain seq x y z
N MET A 1 25.35 23.69 27.33
CA MET A 1 24.85 22.33 27.63
C MET A 1 23.35 22.35 27.35
N ALA A 2 22.94 22.04 26.12
CA ALA A 2 21.53 21.91 25.76
C ALA A 2 21.26 20.41 25.61
N GLU A 3 20.45 19.87 26.50
CA GLU A 3 19.94 18.50 26.44
C GLU A 3 19.25 18.29 25.09
N ARG A 4 19.85 17.43 24.24
CA ARG A 4 19.13 16.79 23.15
C ARG A 4 18.11 15.86 23.79
N ALA A 5 16.87 16.32 23.91
CA ALA A 5 15.73 15.43 24.11
C ALA A 5 15.79 14.40 22.97
N LEU A 6 16.05 13.14 23.33
CA LEU A 6 15.81 12.02 22.42
C LEU A 6 14.32 12.09 22.07
N ALA A 7 13.98 12.35 20.81
CA ALA A 7 12.60 12.28 20.36
C ALA A 7 12.07 10.90 20.74
N VAL A 8 11.11 10.87 21.66
CA VAL A 8 10.32 9.68 21.91
C VAL A 8 9.61 9.42 20.58
N ASN A 9 9.98 8.35 19.89
CA ASN A 9 9.28 7.95 18.68
C ASN A 9 7.84 7.56 19.07
N GLU A 10 6.91 8.49 18.88
CA GLU A 10 5.50 8.26 19.21
C GLU A 10 4.88 7.22 18.27
N ARG A 11 3.90 6.48 18.79
CA ARG A 11 3.15 5.49 18.00
C ARG A 11 2.24 6.23 17.02
N PHE A 12 2.21 5.75 15.78
CA PHE A 12 1.35 6.31 14.75
C PHE A 12 -0.12 6.29 15.17
N THR A 13 -0.82 7.39 14.92
CA THR A 13 -2.25 7.54 15.19
C THR A 13 -2.95 8.02 13.93
N TYR A 14 -4.04 7.37 13.55
CA TYR A 14 -4.80 7.72 12.36
C TYR A 14 -5.58 9.02 12.57
N THR A 15 -5.45 9.95 11.61
CA THR A 15 -6.41 11.05 11.48
C THR A 15 -7.71 10.48 10.91
N GLN A 16 -8.83 10.70 11.59
CA GLN A 16 -10.13 10.15 11.18
C GLN A 16 -10.50 10.58 9.76
N LEU A 17 -10.98 9.63 8.94
CA LEU A 17 -11.57 9.95 7.65
C LEU A 17 -12.85 10.75 7.87
N ASP A 18 -13.09 11.72 7.00
CA ASP A 18 -14.29 12.56 7.09
C ASP A 18 -15.52 11.75 6.68
N ALA A 19 -16.24 11.23 7.68
CA ALA A 19 -17.44 10.42 7.49
C ALA A 19 -18.58 11.16 6.79
N SER A 20 -18.57 12.50 6.76
CA SER A 20 -19.56 13.29 6.02
C SER A 20 -19.32 13.29 4.50
N LYS A 21 -18.13 12.86 4.05
CA LYS A 21 -17.74 12.79 2.64
C LYS A 21 -17.66 11.34 2.21
N THR A 22 -18.69 10.87 1.51
CA THR A 22 -18.72 9.55 0.88
C THR A 22 -17.48 9.32 0.01
N GLY A 23 -16.89 8.13 0.11
CA GLY A 23 -15.70 7.76 -0.67
C GLY A 23 -14.40 8.41 -0.21
N SER A 24 -14.32 8.90 1.03
CA SER A 24 -13.05 9.30 1.63
C SER A 24 -12.17 8.08 1.90
N PHE A 25 -10.89 8.16 1.56
CA PHE A 25 -9.90 7.11 1.78
C PHE A 25 -8.50 7.73 1.98
N ARG A 26 -7.50 6.92 2.32
CA ARG A 26 -6.10 7.37 2.43
C ARG A 26 -5.24 6.81 1.31
N ILE A 27 -4.25 7.58 0.88
CA ILE A 27 -3.18 7.16 -0.03
C ILE A 27 -1.87 7.20 0.75
N LEU A 28 -1.08 6.15 0.64
CA LEU A 28 0.26 6.07 1.18
C LEU A 28 1.25 6.68 0.20
N LYS A 29 1.92 7.75 0.60
CA LYS A 29 2.99 8.36 -0.19
C LYS A 29 4.34 7.88 0.36
N ILE A 30 4.97 6.95 -0.36
CA ILE A 30 6.27 6.37 0.00
C ILE A 30 7.36 7.31 -0.50
N GLN A 31 8.31 7.67 0.37
CA GLN A 31 9.49 8.46 0.01
C GLN A 31 10.54 7.61 -0.72
N PRO A 32 11.37 8.21 -1.60
CA PRO A 32 12.38 7.48 -2.33
C PRO A 32 13.46 6.88 -1.43
N GLY A 33 14.08 5.79 -1.88
CA GLY A 33 15.20 5.19 -1.17
C GLY A 33 15.65 3.84 -1.73
N GLY A 34 16.92 3.49 -1.50
CA GLY A 34 17.49 2.18 -1.87
C GLY A 34 16.94 1.04 -1.01
N LYS A 35 17.06 -0.22 -1.45
CA LYS A 35 16.41 -1.40 -0.81
C LYS A 35 16.66 -1.57 0.69
N GLU A 36 17.84 -1.18 1.18
CA GLU A 36 18.21 -1.27 2.59
C GLU A 36 17.86 -0.02 3.41
N ALA A 37 17.51 1.08 2.76
CA ALA A 37 17.13 2.31 3.45
C ALA A 37 15.78 2.12 4.18
N PRO A 38 15.61 2.70 5.39
CA PRO A 38 14.34 2.68 6.10
C PRO A 38 13.18 3.16 5.23
N ILE A 39 11.99 2.56 5.40
CA ILE A 39 10.78 3.06 4.74
C ILE A 39 10.32 4.30 5.49
N VAL A 40 10.22 5.41 4.76
CA VAL A 40 9.60 6.65 5.21
C VAL A 40 8.41 6.93 4.30
N CYS A 41 7.26 7.23 4.89
CA CYS A 41 6.04 7.50 4.16
C CYS A 41 5.16 8.50 4.92
N ASN A 42 4.08 8.94 4.28
CA ASN A 42 3.04 9.74 4.90
C ASN A 42 1.67 9.33 4.35
N LEU A 43 0.63 9.43 5.17
CA LEU A 43 -0.75 9.19 4.72
C LEU A 43 -1.41 10.50 4.27
N VAL A 44 -2.07 10.46 3.12
CA VAL A 44 -2.78 11.61 2.56
C VAL A 44 -4.25 11.26 2.40
N HIS A 45 -5.13 12.12 2.91
CA HIS A 45 -6.56 11.96 2.72
C HIS A 45 -6.94 12.30 1.28
N ALA A 46 -7.81 11.47 0.73
CA ALA A 46 -8.23 11.50 -0.65
C ALA A 46 -9.72 11.17 -0.74
N ARG A 47 -10.30 11.41 -1.92
CA ARG A 47 -11.70 11.07 -2.20
C ARG A 47 -11.82 10.38 -3.55
N LEU A 48 -12.72 9.40 -3.63
CA LEU A 48 -12.98 8.67 -4.87
C LEU A 48 -13.47 9.58 -6.00
N ASP A 49 -14.34 10.55 -5.71
CA ASP A 49 -14.89 11.49 -6.68
C ASP A 49 -13.84 12.46 -7.27
N ALA A 50 -12.81 12.80 -6.48
CA ALA A 50 -11.68 13.61 -6.92
C ALA A 50 -10.70 12.86 -7.84
N ARG A 51 -10.82 11.52 -7.92
CA ARG A 51 -10.00 10.64 -8.78
C ARG A 51 -8.49 10.95 -8.75
N PRO A 52 -7.87 11.02 -7.56
CA PRO A 52 -6.43 11.28 -7.48
C PRO A 52 -5.64 10.13 -8.13
N PRO A 53 -4.42 10.40 -8.65
CA PRO A 53 -3.56 9.36 -9.17
C PRO A 53 -2.87 8.58 -8.04
N TYR A 54 -3.02 7.26 -8.05
CA TYR A 54 -2.32 6.31 -7.18
C TYR A 54 -2.30 4.93 -7.82
N GLU A 55 -1.48 4.04 -7.28
CA GLU A 55 -1.42 2.62 -7.64
C GLU A 55 -1.90 1.78 -6.46
N ALA A 56 -2.55 0.64 -6.69
CA ALA A 56 -2.90 -0.26 -5.59
C ALA A 56 -1.84 -1.36 -5.45
N ILE A 57 -1.58 -1.84 -4.24
CA ILE A 57 -0.71 -2.98 -3.98
C ILE A 57 -1.58 -4.16 -3.57
N SER A 58 -1.44 -5.27 -4.30
CA SER A 58 -2.02 -6.56 -3.95
C SER A 58 -0.90 -7.46 -3.44
N TYR A 59 -0.95 -7.86 -2.18
CA TYR A 59 0.09 -8.66 -1.52
C TYR A 59 -0.55 -9.66 -0.55
N VAL A 60 0.17 -10.72 -0.23
CA VAL A 60 -0.28 -11.70 0.77
C VAL A 60 -0.08 -11.10 2.16
N TRP A 61 -1.14 -11.09 2.97
CA TRP A 61 -1.04 -10.65 4.36
C TRP A 61 -0.10 -11.58 5.14
N GLY A 62 0.80 -11.00 5.94
CA GLY A 62 1.76 -11.75 6.76
C GLY A 62 1.27 -11.97 8.19
N SER A 63 2.05 -12.71 8.98
CA SER A 63 1.83 -12.81 10.42
C SER A 63 2.03 -11.44 11.09
N THR A 64 1.23 -11.16 12.12
CA THR A 64 1.34 -10.00 12.99
C THR A 64 2.18 -10.26 14.24
N ASP A 65 2.74 -11.47 14.41
CA ASP A 65 3.49 -11.87 15.61
C ASP A 65 4.80 -11.09 15.81
N ARG A 66 5.41 -10.65 14.70
CA ARG A 66 6.69 -9.91 14.68
C ARG A 66 6.56 -8.70 13.76
N PRO A 67 5.89 -7.62 14.20
CA PRO A 67 5.70 -6.45 13.37
C PRO A 67 7.02 -5.71 13.14
N ILE A 68 7.20 -5.18 11.94
CA ILE A 68 8.31 -4.33 11.53
C ILE A 68 7.87 -2.87 11.64
N SER A 69 8.71 -2.01 12.23
CA SER A 69 8.42 -0.58 12.31
C SER A 69 8.91 0.17 11.08
N ILE A 70 8.08 1.09 10.58
CA ILE A 70 8.42 2.05 9.54
C ILE A 70 8.11 3.47 10.03
N LYS A 71 8.73 4.49 9.42
CA LYS A 71 8.40 5.89 9.73
C LYS A 71 7.22 6.33 8.87
N CYS A 72 6.08 6.64 9.50
CA CYS A 72 4.92 7.20 8.84
C CYS A 72 4.61 8.56 9.47
N ASP A 73 4.63 9.62 8.65
CA ASP A 73 4.68 11.01 9.12
C ASP A 73 5.89 11.19 10.08
N GLU A 74 5.68 11.70 11.29
CA GLU A 74 6.73 11.81 12.31
C GLU A 74 6.76 10.64 13.29
N ASN A 75 5.92 9.63 13.09
CA ASN A 75 5.63 8.57 14.06
C ASN A 75 6.04 7.17 13.55
N GLN A 76 6.04 6.18 14.45
CA GLN A 76 6.30 4.78 14.12
C GLN A 76 5.01 4.03 13.84
N LEU A 77 4.91 3.46 12.63
CA LEU A 77 3.85 2.56 12.22
C LEU A 77 4.38 1.13 12.16
N TYR A 78 3.64 0.20 12.75
CA TYR A 78 3.98 -1.22 12.79
C TYR A 78 3.23 -1.97 11.70
N ILE A 79 3.96 -2.70 10.85
CA ILE A 79 3.43 -3.42 9.70
C ILE A 79 3.95 -4.87 9.67
N THR A 80 3.33 -5.72 8.87
CA THR A 80 3.83 -7.09 8.66
C THR A 80 5.08 -7.09 7.80
N GLU A 81 5.89 -8.16 7.92
CA GLU A 81 7.07 -8.37 7.08
C GLU A 81 6.71 -8.42 5.59
N ASN A 82 5.64 -9.13 5.23
CA ASN A 82 5.18 -9.22 3.84
C ASN A 82 4.87 -7.83 3.23
N LEU A 83 4.21 -6.96 4.00
CA LEU A 83 3.93 -5.61 3.53
C LEU A 83 5.22 -4.79 3.42
N ARG A 84 6.12 -4.90 4.39
CA ARG A 84 7.43 -4.22 4.32
C ARG A 84 8.16 -4.61 3.04
N ASP A 85 8.18 -5.89 2.69
CA ASP A 85 8.84 -6.38 1.49
C ASP A 85 8.14 -5.93 0.21
N ALA A 86 6.80 -5.93 0.19
CA ALA A 86 6.04 -5.37 -0.92
C ALA A 86 6.39 -3.88 -1.11
N LEU A 87 6.40 -3.08 -0.03
CA LEU A 87 6.75 -1.66 -0.06
C LEU A 87 8.18 -1.43 -0.54
N VAL A 88 9.18 -2.22 -0.09
CA VAL A 88 10.56 -2.13 -0.60
C VAL A 88 10.64 -2.42 -2.09
N ARG A 89 9.89 -3.41 -2.59
CA ARG A 89 9.88 -3.78 -4.01
C ARG A 89 9.24 -2.71 -4.89
N VAL A 90 8.17 -2.06 -4.42
CA VAL A 90 7.49 -1.02 -5.18
C VAL A 90 8.11 0.37 -4.97
N ARG A 91 8.89 0.60 -3.92
CA ARG A 91 9.55 1.89 -3.69
C ARG A 91 10.46 2.24 -4.86
N LEU A 92 10.40 3.49 -5.30
CA LEU A 92 11.30 4.01 -6.33
C LEU A 92 12.55 4.61 -5.67
N PRO A 93 13.72 4.52 -6.32
CA PRO A 93 14.96 5.00 -5.74
C PRO A 93 15.10 6.54 -5.71
N ASP A 94 14.40 7.22 -6.61
CA ASP A 94 14.67 8.62 -7.00
C ASP A 94 13.49 9.58 -6.80
N ARG A 95 12.26 9.07 -6.72
CA ARG A 95 11.05 9.88 -6.52
C ARG A 95 10.02 9.23 -5.58
N PRO A 96 9.15 10.02 -4.93
CA PRO A 96 8.05 9.47 -4.16
C PRO A 96 7.07 8.67 -5.03
N ARG A 97 6.39 7.70 -4.41
CA ARG A 97 5.37 6.88 -5.06
C ARG A 97 4.08 6.88 -4.25
N SER A 98 2.96 7.20 -4.90
CA SER A 98 1.63 7.18 -4.29
C SER A 98 0.99 5.81 -4.50
N VAL A 99 0.76 5.09 -3.41
CA VAL A 99 0.18 3.75 -3.44
C VAL A 99 -0.97 3.61 -2.45
N TRP A 100 -1.80 2.60 -2.64
CA TRP A 100 -2.80 2.16 -1.68
C TRP A 100 -2.47 0.74 -1.23
N ALA A 101 -2.40 0.54 0.08
CA ALA A 101 -2.24 -0.77 0.73
C ALA A 101 -3.22 -0.83 1.90
N ASP A 102 -4.16 -1.77 1.85
CA ASP A 102 -5.27 -1.92 2.79
C ASP A 102 -4.87 -1.79 4.27
N SER A 103 -3.86 -2.52 4.72
CA SER A 103 -3.45 -2.59 6.13
C SER A 103 -2.82 -1.31 6.68
N ILE A 104 -2.41 -0.37 5.82
CA ILE A 104 -1.90 0.95 6.21
C ILE A 104 -2.91 2.06 5.89
N CYS A 105 -3.65 1.96 4.78
CA CYS A 105 -4.55 3.03 4.36
C CYS A 105 -5.87 3.01 5.13
N ILE A 106 -6.23 1.86 5.71
CA ILE A 106 -7.39 1.63 6.56
C ILE A 106 -6.90 1.48 8.00
N ASP A 107 -7.53 2.21 8.92
CA ASP A 107 -7.36 2.00 10.35
C ASP A 107 -7.97 0.64 10.74
N GLN A 108 -7.12 -0.37 10.90
CA GLN A 108 -7.55 -1.75 11.18
C GLN A 108 -8.17 -1.93 12.56
N ASP A 109 -7.89 -1.02 13.50
CA ASP A 109 -8.41 -1.04 14.87
C ASP A 109 -9.77 -0.33 14.97
N ASN A 110 -10.14 0.47 13.96
CA ASN A 110 -11.46 1.10 13.85
C ASN A 110 -12.39 0.26 12.97
N LEU A 111 -13.25 -0.55 13.59
CA LEU A 111 -14.17 -1.46 12.89
C LEU A 111 -15.18 -0.74 11.99
N ASP A 112 -15.64 0.45 12.38
CA ASP A 112 -16.58 1.24 11.58
C ASP A 112 -15.89 1.78 10.31
N GLU A 113 -14.68 2.33 10.45
CA GLU A 113 -13.89 2.76 9.30
C GLU A 113 -13.59 1.57 8.38
N LYS A 114 -13.11 0.46 8.95
CA LYS A 114 -12.79 -0.76 8.21
C LYS A 114 -13.99 -1.27 7.41
N GLY A 115 -15.17 -1.34 8.02
CA GLY A 115 -16.40 -1.74 7.35
C GLY A 115 -16.70 -0.87 6.12
N HIS A 116 -16.65 0.46 6.27
CA HIS A 116 -16.86 1.39 5.16
C HIS A 116 -15.77 1.26 4.07
N GLN A 117 -14.50 1.15 4.44
CA GLN A 117 -13.42 1.03 3.46
C GLN A 117 -13.51 -0.29 2.68
N VAL A 118 -13.91 -1.40 3.32
CA VAL A 118 -14.15 -2.68 2.64
C VAL A 118 -15.25 -2.55 1.58
N GLN A 119 -16.31 -1.79 1.85
CA GLN A 119 -17.35 -1.50 0.85
C GLN A 119 -16.80 -0.72 -0.36
N PHE A 120 -15.82 0.16 -0.15
CA PHE A 120 -15.18 0.95 -1.21
C PHE A 120 -14.02 0.26 -1.92
N MET A 121 -13.55 -0.91 -1.46
CA MET A 121 -12.37 -1.57 -2.04
C MET A 121 -12.49 -1.78 -3.55
N GLY A 122 -13.67 -2.20 -4.03
CA GLY A 122 -13.90 -2.39 -5.47
C GLY A 122 -13.64 -1.13 -6.29
N GLU A 123 -14.12 0.02 -5.82
CA GLU A 123 -13.90 1.32 -6.46
C GLU A 123 -12.46 1.80 -6.31
N ILE A 124 -11.83 1.59 -5.15
CA ILE A 124 -10.42 1.95 -4.92
C ILE A 124 -9.52 1.18 -5.89
N TYR A 125 -9.68 -0.14 -5.99
CA TYR A 125 -8.87 -0.93 -6.94
C TYR A 125 -9.16 -0.57 -8.40
N SER A 126 -10.42 -0.33 -8.75
CA SER A 126 -10.81 0.01 -10.12
C SER A 126 -10.33 1.40 -10.56
N ASN A 127 -10.24 2.35 -9.63
CA ASN A 127 -9.78 3.72 -9.89
C ASN A 127 -8.25 3.88 -9.79
N ALA A 128 -7.53 2.86 -9.31
CA ALA A 128 -6.07 2.88 -9.30
C ALA A 128 -5.52 2.90 -10.74
N SER A 129 -4.41 3.63 -10.96
CA SER A 129 -3.76 3.71 -12.27
C SER A 129 -3.23 2.34 -12.75
N ARG A 130 -2.89 1.46 -11.81
CA ARG A 130 -2.61 0.03 -12.00
C ARG A 130 -2.56 -0.66 -10.63
N VAL A 131 -2.61 -1.98 -10.66
CA VAL A 131 -2.43 -2.84 -9.48
C VAL A 131 -1.06 -3.52 -9.55
N LEU A 132 -0.27 -3.35 -8.49
CA LEU A 132 1.05 -3.95 -8.32
C LEU A 132 0.88 -5.25 -7.52
N ILE A 133 0.99 -6.39 -8.20
CA ILE A 133 0.83 -7.71 -7.59
C ILE A 133 2.18 -8.18 -7.03
N CYS A 134 2.28 -8.36 -5.72
CA CYS A 134 3.47 -8.83 -5.02
C CYS A 134 3.27 -10.28 -4.56
N LEU A 135 3.82 -11.23 -5.33
CA LEU A 135 3.66 -12.67 -5.13
C LEU A 135 4.62 -13.29 -4.08
N GLY A 136 5.08 -12.51 -3.10
CA GLY A 136 6.04 -13.00 -2.10
C GLY A 136 7.42 -13.34 -2.69
N SER A 137 8.26 -14.04 -1.92
CA SER A 137 9.59 -14.49 -2.37
C SER A 137 9.46 -15.69 -3.32
N ASP A 138 10.27 -15.71 -4.37
CA ASP A 138 10.27 -16.77 -5.38
C ASP A 138 11.26 -17.88 -5.02
N ASP A 139 11.12 -18.44 -3.81
CA ASP A 139 12.09 -19.38 -3.26
C ASP A 139 12.15 -20.69 -4.08
N GLU A 140 11.09 -20.99 -4.83
CA GLU A 140 10.96 -22.17 -5.69
C GLU A 140 11.14 -21.87 -7.20
N GLY A 141 11.44 -20.63 -7.59
CA GLY A 141 11.63 -20.26 -9.01
C GLY A 141 10.36 -20.35 -9.87
N ASN A 142 9.18 -20.28 -9.25
CA ASN A 142 7.89 -20.41 -9.90
C ASN A 142 7.34 -19.07 -10.44
N ALA A 143 7.94 -17.93 -10.10
CA ALA A 143 7.46 -16.62 -10.58
C ALA A 143 7.48 -16.55 -12.12
N GLN A 144 8.49 -17.15 -12.76
CA GLN A 144 8.57 -17.20 -14.23
C GLN A 144 7.40 -18.00 -14.84
N LYS A 145 7.00 -19.10 -14.20
CA LYS A 145 5.87 -19.93 -14.65
C LYS A 145 4.53 -19.22 -14.44
N ALA A 146 4.32 -18.59 -13.28
CA ALA A 146 3.14 -17.79 -13.01
C ALA A 146 2.99 -16.62 -14.00
N MET A 147 4.10 -15.95 -14.33
CA MET A 147 4.13 -14.88 -15.33
C MET A 147 3.83 -15.39 -16.75
N SER A 148 4.28 -16.61 -17.10
CA SER A 148 3.93 -17.24 -18.38
C SER A 148 2.42 -17.45 -18.49
N ILE A 149 1.80 -18.03 -17.45
CA ILE A 149 0.35 -18.28 -17.42
C ILE A 149 -0.42 -16.95 -17.53
N ALA A 150 0.00 -15.91 -16.80
CA ALA A 150 -0.64 -14.59 -16.89
C ALA A 150 -0.56 -13.98 -18.30
N LYS A 151 0.58 -14.16 -18.99
CA LYS A 151 0.73 -13.73 -20.39
C LYS A 151 -0.17 -14.53 -21.32
N ASP A 152 -0.23 -15.85 -21.16
CA ASP A 152 -1.06 -16.72 -22.00
C ASP A 152 -2.55 -16.35 -21.86
N VAL A 153 -3.02 -16.12 -20.64
CA VAL A 153 -4.39 -15.65 -20.38
C VAL A 153 -4.63 -14.26 -20.98
N SER A 154 -3.68 -13.32 -20.81
CA SER A 154 -3.80 -11.98 -21.40
C SER A 154 -3.86 -12.03 -22.93
N ASN A 155 -3.08 -12.91 -23.56
CA ASN A 155 -3.08 -13.08 -25.02
C ASN A 155 -4.40 -13.71 -25.49
N MET A 156 -4.91 -14.74 -24.79
CA MET A 156 -6.21 -15.34 -25.09
C MET A 156 -7.35 -14.32 -25.00
N ILE A 157 -7.33 -13.44 -23.98
CA ILE A 157 -8.33 -12.37 -23.84
C ILE A 157 -8.24 -11.39 -25.01
N ALA A 158 -7.02 -10.99 -25.41
CA ALA A 158 -6.81 -10.06 -26.52
C ALA A 158 -7.25 -10.63 -27.87
N GLU A 159 -7.06 -11.94 -28.09
CA GLU A 159 -7.49 -12.63 -29.31
C GLU A 159 -9.01 -12.87 -29.35
N THR A 160 -9.65 -13.05 -28.19
CA THR A 160 -11.10 -13.32 -28.10
C THR A 160 -11.94 -12.03 -28.09
N LEU A 161 -11.35 -10.88 -27.75
CA LEU A 161 -12.01 -9.56 -27.75
C LEU A 161 -11.22 -8.51 -28.56
N PRO A 162 -11.15 -8.63 -29.90
CA PRO A 162 -10.49 -7.62 -30.72
C PRO A 162 -11.38 -6.35 -30.82
N GLY A 163 -10.95 -5.26 -30.17
CA GLY A 163 -11.44 -3.91 -30.46
C GLY A 163 -12.32 -3.24 -29.40
N ARG A 164 -11.73 -2.84 -28.27
CA ARG A 164 -12.23 -1.69 -27.50
C ARG A 164 -11.27 -0.52 -27.59
#